data_AF-A0A7D7LZU9-F1
#
_entry.id   AF-A0A7D7LZU9-F1
#
_cell.length_a   1.000
_cell.length_b   1.000
_cell.length_c   1.000
_cell.angle_alpha   90.00
_cell.angle_beta   90.00
_cell.angle_gamma   90.00
#
_symmetry.space_group_name_H-M   'P 1'
#
loop_
_entity.id
_entity.type
_entity.pdbx_description
1 polymer ?
#
loop_
_entity_poly.entity_id
_entity_poly.type
_entity_poly.pdbx_seq_one_letter_code
_entity_poly.pdbx_strand_id
1 'polypeptide(L)'
;MALTGVLALAASTSLSAPAVAAPGQPGPTGFALPFSGAPGFEGLAPPKLTASAQLNRPLGQQAADRIAAGIGLSPRDALSEQQFRAFISGGGVGGSRDAAKIIDACLIILTNTDGRPMYGKSVLGSYGLYVTDQGLLQSPANASAPTRQVNSLIEPGGYVGKWLRDNGATDTLLALYRSAYTVEVPFGFVAQQMSGNAQLVTNTKGGVTTTVGMSMAPPLWLVNFALLYIVKPSLAAAMPAYWAPIPPAVASAIKASPTGQVPYRAYASHFE
;
A
#
# COMPACT_ATOMS: atom_id res chain seq x y z
N MET A 1 19.82 -67.63 13.87
CA MET A 1 20.32 -66.24 13.89
C MET A 1 20.53 -65.78 12.46
N ALA A 2 19.63 -64.92 11.95
CA ALA A 2 19.85 -64.06 10.79
C ALA A 2 18.77 -62.96 10.87
N LEU A 3 19.18 -61.75 11.25
CA LEU A 3 18.34 -60.55 11.19
C LEU A 3 18.37 -60.04 9.75
N THR A 4 17.21 -59.96 9.11
CA THR A 4 17.05 -59.24 7.83
C THR A 4 16.45 -57.88 8.15
N GLY A 5 17.29 -56.83 8.14
CA GLY A 5 16.86 -55.45 8.32
C GLY A 5 16.29 -54.88 7.01
N VAL A 6 15.07 -54.37 7.07
CA VAL A 6 14.46 -53.57 5.99
C VAL A 6 14.82 -52.10 6.23
N LEU A 7 15.63 -51.54 5.34
CA LEU A 7 15.96 -50.12 5.31
C LEU A 7 14.82 -49.37 4.58
N ALA A 8 14.03 -48.59 5.31
CA ALA A 8 13.05 -47.68 4.71
C ALA A 8 13.75 -46.40 4.25
N LEU A 9 13.86 -46.19 2.94
CA LEU A 9 14.26 -44.91 2.36
C LEU A 9 13.10 -43.91 2.54
N ALA A 10 13.24 -42.98 3.48
CA ALA A 10 12.37 -41.81 3.54
C ALA A 10 12.81 -40.81 2.47
N ALA A 11 12.09 -40.78 1.35
CA ALA A 11 12.23 -39.73 0.35
C ALA A 11 11.62 -38.43 0.90
N SER A 12 12.46 -37.52 1.37
CA SER A 12 12.07 -36.16 1.71
C SER A 12 11.76 -35.38 0.43
N THR A 13 10.48 -35.28 0.06
CA THR A 13 10.02 -34.36 -0.99
C THR A 13 10.08 -32.94 -0.45
N SER A 14 11.17 -32.23 -0.75
CA SER A 14 11.23 -30.77 -0.64
C SER A 14 10.22 -30.17 -1.63
N LEU A 15 9.08 -29.70 -1.12
CA LEU A 15 8.15 -28.86 -1.88
C LEU A 15 8.84 -27.52 -2.16
N SER A 16 9.41 -27.39 -3.35
CA SER A 16 9.88 -26.10 -3.88
C SER A 16 8.70 -25.13 -3.90
N ALA A 17 8.86 -23.97 -3.26
CA ALA A 17 7.89 -22.88 -3.39
C ALA A 17 7.67 -22.56 -4.87
N PRO A 18 6.42 -22.32 -5.32
CA PRO A 18 6.16 -22.02 -6.72
C PRO A 18 6.95 -20.77 -7.12
N ALA A 19 7.71 -20.87 -8.21
CA ALA A 19 8.43 -19.74 -8.77
C ALA A 19 7.41 -18.67 -9.16
N VAL A 20 7.52 -17.49 -8.56
CA VAL A 20 6.69 -16.34 -8.92
C VAL A 20 7.09 -15.91 -10.33
N ALA A 21 6.12 -15.86 -11.25
CA ALA A 21 6.37 -15.49 -12.64
C ALA A 21 7.00 -14.08 -12.73
N ALA A 22 7.90 -13.89 -13.70
CA ALA A 22 8.50 -12.57 -13.95
C ALA A 22 7.42 -11.54 -14.35
N PRO A 23 7.63 -10.23 -14.07
CA PRO A 23 6.71 -9.19 -14.52
C PRO A 23 6.51 -9.21 -16.04
N GLY A 24 5.34 -8.77 -16.50
CA GLY A 24 5.04 -8.62 -17.91
C GLY A 24 5.84 -7.49 -18.59
N GLN A 25 5.49 -7.16 -19.82
CA GLN A 25 6.02 -5.95 -20.46
C GLN A 25 5.41 -4.68 -19.84
N PRO A 26 6.18 -3.58 -19.70
CA PRO A 26 5.66 -2.31 -19.20
C PRO A 26 4.50 -1.76 -20.04
N GLY A 27 3.43 -1.33 -19.38
CA GLY A 27 2.30 -0.64 -19.98
C GLY A 27 2.54 0.86 -20.20
N PRO A 28 1.50 1.63 -20.58
CA PRO A 28 1.61 3.06 -20.90
C PRO A 28 2.13 3.95 -19.75
N THR A 29 1.90 3.56 -18.48
CA THR A 29 2.48 4.31 -17.35
C THR A 29 3.91 3.91 -17.03
N GLY A 30 4.41 2.83 -17.63
CA GLY A 30 5.72 2.24 -17.40
C GLY A 30 5.75 1.16 -16.31
N PHE A 31 4.64 0.88 -15.64
CA PHE A 31 4.55 -0.29 -14.77
C PHE A 31 4.19 -1.53 -15.61
N ALA A 32 4.82 -2.67 -15.31
CA ALA A 32 4.48 -3.96 -15.89
C ALA A 32 3.43 -4.67 -15.03
N LEU A 33 2.67 -5.62 -15.59
CA LEU A 33 1.84 -6.51 -14.78
C LEU A 33 2.70 -7.31 -13.80
N PRO A 34 2.23 -7.51 -12.55
CA PRO A 34 0.95 -7.05 -11.98
C PRO A 34 0.99 -5.62 -11.43
N PHE A 35 2.15 -4.95 -11.42
CA PHE A 35 2.33 -3.60 -10.87
C PHE A 35 1.52 -2.52 -11.58
N SER A 36 1.11 -2.72 -12.83
CA SER A 36 0.21 -1.80 -13.54
C SER A 36 -1.25 -1.89 -13.08
N GLY A 37 -1.64 -2.95 -12.38
CA GLY A 37 -3.04 -3.19 -12.02
C GLY A 37 -3.90 -3.52 -13.24
N ALA A 38 -5.21 -3.33 -13.10
CA ALA A 38 -6.12 -3.57 -14.21
C ALA A 38 -6.03 -2.43 -15.25
N PRO A 39 -6.02 -2.74 -16.57
CA PRO A 39 -5.81 -1.73 -17.62
C PRO A 39 -6.78 -0.53 -17.58
N GLY A 40 -8.00 -0.72 -17.09
CA GLY A 40 -9.01 0.35 -16.97
C GLY A 40 -8.75 1.37 -15.87
N PHE A 41 -7.89 1.06 -14.89
CA PHE A 41 -7.66 1.91 -13.72
C PHE A 41 -6.21 2.39 -13.58
N GLU A 42 -5.27 1.86 -14.36
CA GLU A 42 -3.84 2.23 -14.34
C GLU A 42 -3.62 3.77 -14.37
N GLY A 43 -4.42 4.48 -15.18
CA GLY A 43 -4.35 5.94 -15.33
C GLY A 43 -4.96 6.77 -14.19
N LEU A 44 -5.63 6.14 -13.22
CA LEU A 44 -6.20 6.79 -12.03
C LEU A 44 -5.21 6.89 -10.88
N ALA A 45 -4.13 6.11 -10.92
CA ALA A 45 -3.01 6.20 -9.99
C ALA A 45 -2.19 7.49 -10.22
N PRO A 46 -1.40 7.96 -9.22
CA PRO A 46 -0.63 9.18 -9.36
C PRO A 46 0.39 9.05 -10.49
N PRO A 47 0.55 10.07 -11.34
CA PRO A 47 1.60 10.07 -12.33
C PRO A 47 2.98 10.34 -11.69
N LYS A 48 4.04 10.07 -12.46
CA LYS A 48 5.39 10.52 -12.11
C LYS A 48 5.41 12.05 -12.04
N LEU A 49 6.06 12.62 -11.03
CA LEU A 49 6.31 14.05 -11.02
C LEU A 49 7.15 14.48 -12.24
N THR A 50 6.88 15.70 -12.71
CA THR A 50 7.61 16.37 -13.79
C THR A 50 8.34 17.63 -13.31
N ALA A 51 8.02 18.13 -12.11
CA ALA A 51 8.67 19.27 -11.49
C ALA A 51 8.88 19.05 -9.97
N SER A 52 9.95 19.61 -9.41
CA SER A 52 10.28 19.48 -7.98
C SER A 52 9.17 20.00 -7.05
N ALA A 53 8.46 21.06 -7.44
CA ALA A 53 7.35 21.63 -6.68
C ALA A 53 6.14 20.66 -6.51
N GLN A 54 6.12 19.54 -7.24
CA GLN A 54 5.10 18.50 -7.10
C GLN A 54 5.45 17.46 -6.04
N LEU A 55 6.73 17.38 -5.64
CA LEU A 55 7.20 16.41 -4.68
C LEU A 55 6.41 16.55 -3.39
N ASN A 56 5.87 15.42 -2.89
CA ASN A 56 5.09 15.33 -1.65
C ASN A 56 3.85 16.22 -1.54
N ARG A 57 3.38 16.80 -2.66
CA ARG A 57 2.14 17.57 -2.66
C ARG A 57 0.94 16.64 -2.43
N PRO A 58 -0.02 17.03 -1.58
CA PRO A 58 -1.25 16.28 -1.41
C PRO A 58 -2.11 16.37 -2.67
N LEU A 59 -2.90 15.32 -2.92
CA LEU A 59 -3.81 15.19 -4.06
C LEU A 59 -4.83 16.34 -4.15
N GLY A 60 -5.39 16.73 -3.00
CA GLY A 60 -6.47 17.71 -2.90
C GLY A 60 -7.85 17.11 -3.18
N GLN A 61 -8.89 17.74 -2.62
CA GLN A 61 -10.24 17.17 -2.58
C GLN A 61 -10.83 16.95 -3.98
N GLN A 62 -10.72 17.95 -4.87
CA GLN A 62 -11.29 17.86 -6.22
C GLN A 62 -10.66 16.71 -7.04
N ALA A 63 -9.37 16.44 -6.86
CA ALA A 63 -8.72 15.33 -7.54
C ALA A 63 -9.11 13.98 -6.90
N ALA A 64 -9.21 13.91 -5.57
CA ALA A 64 -9.73 12.73 -4.89
C ALA A 64 -11.15 12.38 -5.36
N ASP A 65 -12.07 13.34 -5.43
CA ASP A 65 -13.45 13.06 -5.85
C ASP A 65 -13.52 12.57 -7.30
N ARG A 66 -12.65 13.09 -8.19
CA ARG A 66 -12.54 12.61 -9.58
C ARG A 66 -12.03 11.18 -9.66
N ILE A 67 -11.00 10.84 -8.89
CA ILE A 67 -10.46 9.47 -8.83
C ILE A 67 -11.52 8.52 -8.26
N ALA A 68 -12.18 8.93 -7.16
CA ALA A 68 -13.27 8.18 -6.57
C ALA A 68 -14.36 7.87 -7.59
N ALA A 69 -14.83 8.87 -8.34
CA ALA A 69 -15.80 8.66 -9.41
C ALA A 69 -15.28 7.67 -10.47
N GLY A 70 -14.01 7.76 -10.86
CA GLY A 70 -13.37 6.84 -11.81
C GLY A 70 -13.28 5.39 -11.33
N ILE A 71 -13.27 5.16 -10.02
CA ILE A 71 -13.29 3.80 -9.44
C ILE A 71 -14.68 3.36 -8.95
N GLY A 72 -15.73 4.15 -9.18
CA GLY A 72 -17.10 3.81 -8.78
C GLY A 72 -17.45 4.14 -7.32
N LEU A 73 -16.77 5.11 -6.72
CA LEU A 73 -17.06 5.69 -5.40
C LEU A 73 -17.51 7.16 -5.52
N SER A 74 -18.14 7.66 -4.48
CA SER A 74 -18.60 9.03 -4.36
C SER A 74 -18.61 9.48 -2.89
N PRO A 75 -18.64 10.79 -2.58
CA PRO A 75 -18.58 11.27 -1.21
C PRO A 75 -19.65 10.70 -0.26
N ARG A 76 -20.82 10.31 -0.79
CA ARG A 76 -21.92 9.71 -0.02
C ARG A 76 -21.62 8.30 0.47
N ASP A 77 -20.64 7.62 -0.15
CA ASP A 77 -20.27 6.26 0.19
C ASP A 77 -19.33 6.21 1.40
N ALA A 78 -18.83 7.36 1.84
CA ALA A 78 -17.96 7.45 3.00
C ALA A 78 -18.72 7.37 4.32
N LEU A 79 -18.01 7.01 5.39
CA LEU A 79 -18.53 7.06 6.75
C LEU A 79 -19.05 8.46 7.09
N SER A 80 -20.18 8.51 7.79
CA SER A 80 -20.60 9.73 8.48
C SER A 80 -19.54 10.17 9.48
N GLU A 81 -19.55 11.45 9.85
CA GLU A 81 -18.60 12.00 10.81
C GLU A 81 -18.64 11.26 12.17
N GLN A 82 -19.83 10.83 12.62
CA GLN A 82 -19.97 10.04 13.84
C GLN A 82 -19.36 8.64 13.70
N GLN A 83 -19.64 7.95 12.59
CA GLN A 83 -19.05 6.64 12.32
C GLN A 83 -17.54 6.73 12.18
N PHE A 84 -17.02 7.74 11.48
CA PHE A 84 -15.59 7.99 11.35
C PHE A 84 -14.94 8.11 12.73
N ARG A 85 -15.46 8.98 13.62
CA ARG A 85 -14.93 9.14 14.98
C ARG A 85 -14.98 7.85 15.79
N ALA A 86 -16.06 7.09 15.71
CA ALA A 86 -16.17 5.79 16.38
C ALA A 86 -15.14 4.79 15.82
N PHE A 87 -14.97 4.73 14.50
CA PHE A 87 -14.04 3.83 13.82
C PHE A 87 -12.58 4.09 14.22
N ILE A 88 -12.12 5.35 14.12
CA ILE A 88 -10.72 5.69 14.42
C ILE A 88 -10.38 5.66 15.91
N SER A 89 -11.38 5.72 16.80
CA SER A 89 -11.16 5.58 18.25
C SER A 89 -11.27 4.14 18.75
N GLY A 90 -11.69 3.21 17.88
CA GLY A 90 -12.01 1.83 18.27
C GLY A 90 -13.30 1.72 19.09
N GLY A 91 -14.18 2.73 19.00
CA GLY A 91 -15.52 2.71 19.56
C GLY A 91 -16.54 2.04 18.64
N GLY A 92 -17.83 2.28 18.91
CA GLY A 92 -18.92 1.61 18.20
C GLY A 92 -19.14 0.16 18.66
N VAL A 93 -20.15 -0.49 18.10
CA VAL A 93 -20.49 -1.88 18.38
C VAL A 93 -19.36 -2.78 17.86
N GLY A 94 -18.82 -3.64 18.73
CA GLY A 94 -17.70 -4.51 18.39
C GLY A 94 -16.38 -3.78 18.14
N GLY A 95 -16.24 -2.53 18.60
CA GLY A 95 -15.02 -1.73 18.45
C GLY A 95 -13.80 -2.33 19.15
N SER A 96 -12.62 -2.10 18.58
CA SER A 96 -11.33 -2.52 19.13
C SER A 96 -10.31 -1.39 19.08
N ARG A 97 -9.78 -1.00 20.25
CA ARG A 97 -8.73 0.02 20.35
C ARG A 97 -7.43 -0.43 19.66
N ASP A 98 -7.11 -1.72 19.70
CA ASP A 98 -5.88 -2.20 19.08
C ASP A 98 -5.99 -2.22 17.55
N ALA A 99 -7.15 -2.59 17.01
CA ALA A 99 -7.42 -2.45 15.58
C ALA A 99 -7.36 -0.96 15.16
N ALA A 100 -7.96 -0.07 15.95
CA ALA A 100 -7.96 1.36 15.69
C ALA A 100 -6.55 1.97 15.67
N LYS A 101 -5.64 1.54 16.57
CA LYS A 101 -4.23 1.96 16.53
C LYS A 101 -3.53 1.57 15.22
N ILE A 102 -3.76 0.34 14.74
CA ILE A 102 -3.17 -0.12 13.47
C ILE A 102 -3.73 0.73 12.32
N ILE A 103 -5.04 0.94 12.29
CA ILE A 103 -5.71 1.75 11.26
C ILE A 103 -5.21 3.19 11.27
N ASP A 104 -5.14 3.84 12.43
CA ASP A 104 -4.65 5.22 12.56
C ASP A 104 -3.21 5.36 12.06
N ALA A 105 -2.33 4.41 12.42
CA ALA A 105 -0.97 4.37 11.90
C ALA A 105 -0.95 4.23 10.37
N CYS A 106 -1.85 3.44 9.77
CA CYS A 106 -1.98 3.35 8.32
C CYS A 106 -2.35 4.70 7.69
N LEU A 107 -3.32 5.40 8.28
CA LEU A 107 -3.77 6.72 7.79
C LEU A 107 -2.62 7.73 7.80
N ILE A 108 -1.83 7.76 8.87
CA ILE A 108 -0.66 8.64 8.99
C ILE A 108 0.38 8.32 7.91
N ILE A 109 0.72 7.03 7.74
CA ILE A 109 1.72 6.58 6.75
C ILE A 109 1.28 6.92 5.32
N LEU A 110 0.05 6.60 4.96
CA LEU A 110 -0.46 6.75 3.59
C LEU A 110 -0.74 8.21 3.20
N THR A 111 -0.81 9.11 4.18
CA THR A 111 -1.03 10.55 3.94
C THR A 111 0.22 11.39 4.15
N ASN A 112 1.41 10.78 4.21
CA ASN A 112 2.68 11.47 4.44
C ASN A 112 3.05 12.42 3.28
N THR A 113 2.69 13.69 3.43
CA THR A 113 2.81 14.78 2.45
C THR A 113 3.25 16.06 3.16
N ASP A 114 3.50 17.16 2.42
CA ASP A 114 3.93 18.44 3.03
C ASP A 114 2.95 18.96 4.10
N GLY A 115 1.66 18.64 3.95
CA GLY A 115 0.63 19.00 4.93
C GLY A 115 0.52 18.05 6.12
N ARG A 116 1.25 16.92 6.10
CA ARG A 116 1.17 15.82 7.07
C ARG A 116 2.55 15.14 7.24
N PRO A 117 3.55 15.87 7.77
CA PRO A 117 4.85 15.29 8.04
C PRO A 117 4.77 14.23 9.14
N MET A 118 5.63 13.21 9.05
CA MET A 118 5.78 12.17 10.06
C MET A 118 6.91 12.49 11.03
N TYR A 119 7.34 11.50 11.84
CA TYR A 119 8.42 11.64 12.83
C TYR A 119 9.65 12.34 12.26
N GLY A 120 10.26 13.23 13.07
CA GLY A 120 11.38 14.04 12.60
C GLY A 120 11.05 15.00 11.46
N LYS A 121 9.76 15.30 11.25
CA LYS A 121 9.21 16.07 10.13
C LYS A 121 9.47 15.44 8.75
N SER A 122 9.71 14.13 8.67
CA SER A 122 9.99 13.46 7.40
C SER A 122 8.78 13.50 6.46
N VAL A 123 9.02 13.79 5.19
CA VAL A 123 8.02 13.75 4.13
C VAL A 123 8.55 12.96 2.94
N LEU A 124 8.11 11.71 2.80
CA LEU A 124 8.65 10.76 1.83
C LEU A 124 7.57 10.01 1.04
N GLY A 125 6.30 10.41 1.18
CA GLY A 125 5.16 9.70 0.57
C GLY A 125 5.26 9.59 -0.94
N SER A 126 5.76 10.61 -1.65
CA SER A 126 5.95 10.53 -3.11
C SER A 126 6.96 9.45 -3.53
N TYR A 127 7.92 9.10 -2.68
CA TYR A 127 8.86 8.01 -2.96
C TYR A 127 8.26 6.62 -2.70
N GLY A 128 7.06 6.56 -2.10
CA GLY A 128 6.50 5.31 -1.58
C GLY A 128 7.28 4.77 -0.38
N LEU A 129 7.82 5.67 0.44
CA LEU A 129 8.61 5.37 1.62
C LEU A 129 8.12 6.17 2.83
N TYR A 130 8.46 5.72 4.03
CA TYR A 130 8.26 6.47 5.27
C TYR A 130 9.33 6.11 6.30
N VAL A 131 9.45 6.94 7.34
CA VAL A 131 10.35 6.71 8.48
C VAL A 131 9.56 6.17 9.67
N THR A 132 10.00 5.05 10.24
CA THR A 132 9.42 4.48 11.46
C THR A 132 9.79 5.33 12.69
N ASP A 133 9.12 5.07 13.82
CA ASP A 133 9.45 5.67 15.11
C ASP A 133 10.85 5.29 15.62
N GLN A 134 11.41 4.15 15.18
CA GLN A 134 12.81 3.77 15.44
C GLN A 134 13.81 4.41 14.46
N GLY A 135 13.37 5.27 13.54
CA GLY A 135 14.24 5.93 12.57
C GLY A 135 14.69 5.05 11.40
N LEU A 136 13.94 3.99 11.09
CA LEU A 136 14.18 3.14 9.92
C LEU A 136 13.37 3.64 8.73
N LEU A 137 13.98 3.68 7.54
CA LEU A 137 13.33 3.97 6.28
C LEU A 137 12.80 2.66 5.66
N GLN A 138 11.54 2.64 5.23
CA GLN A 138 10.94 1.49 4.56
C GLN A 138 9.76 1.85 3.66
N SER A 139 9.33 0.90 2.83
CA SER A 139 8.07 1.03 2.09
C SER A 139 6.86 0.78 3.01
N PRO A 140 5.72 1.47 2.81
CA PRO A 140 4.44 1.10 3.43
C PRO A 140 4.01 -0.35 3.14
N ALA A 141 4.51 -0.98 2.08
CA ALA A 141 4.18 -2.37 1.79
C ALA A 141 5.05 -3.38 2.58
N ASN A 142 6.03 -2.93 3.38
CA ASN A 142 6.90 -3.80 4.17
C ASN A 142 6.12 -4.71 5.14
N ALA A 143 6.60 -5.93 5.36
CA ALA A 143 5.99 -6.92 6.25
C ALA A 143 5.70 -6.39 7.68
N SER A 144 6.59 -5.55 8.21
CA SER A 144 6.43 -4.97 9.55
C SER A 144 5.60 -3.70 9.59
N ALA A 145 5.19 -3.14 8.45
CA ALA A 145 4.45 -1.89 8.41
C ALA A 145 2.99 -2.10 8.85
N PRO A 146 2.37 -1.16 9.59
CA PRO A 146 0.95 -1.20 9.92
C PRO A 146 0.06 -1.37 8.69
N THR A 147 0.42 -0.71 7.58
CA THR A 147 -0.23 -0.81 6.26
C THR A 147 -0.17 -2.19 5.63
N ARG A 148 0.69 -3.09 6.12
CA ARG A 148 0.68 -4.51 5.77
C ARG A 148 -0.10 -5.34 6.79
N GLN A 149 0.03 -5.03 8.07
CA GLN A 149 -0.67 -5.72 9.17
C GLN A 149 -2.19 -5.56 9.09
N VAL A 150 -2.65 -4.41 8.60
CA VAL A 150 -4.07 -4.10 8.40
C VAL A 150 -4.78 -5.08 7.47
N ASN A 151 -4.05 -5.82 6.62
CA ASN A 151 -4.61 -6.85 5.74
C ASN A 151 -5.46 -7.89 6.50
N SER A 152 -5.03 -8.26 7.71
CA SER A 152 -5.80 -9.17 8.60
C SER A 152 -7.09 -8.54 9.15
N LEU A 153 -7.19 -7.22 9.18
CA LEU A 153 -8.37 -6.49 9.64
C LEU A 153 -9.39 -6.27 8.51
N ILE A 154 -8.92 -6.14 7.27
CA ILE A 154 -9.75 -5.86 6.09
C ILE A 154 -10.09 -7.10 5.25
N GLU A 155 -9.55 -8.27 5.60
CA GLU A 155 -9.88 -9.52 4.93
C GLU A 155 -11.40 -9.79 4.98
N PRO A 156 -11.96 -10.54 4.00
CA PRO A 156 -13.37 -10.90 4.03
C PRO A 156 -13.78 -11.57 5.35
N GLY A 157 -14.73 -10.97 6.07
CA GLY A 157 -15.16 -11.45 7.39
C GLY A 157 -14.36 -10.89 8.57
N GLY A 158 -13.26 -10.18 8.31
CA GLY A 158 -12.41 -9.54 9.31
C GLY A 158 -13.07 -8.36 10.03
N TYR A 159 -12.30 -7.76 10.94
CA TYR A 159 -12.74 -6.69 11.84
C TYR A 159 -13.45 -5.54 11.13
N VAL A 160 -12.86 -4.98 10.07
CA VAL A 160 -13.40 -3.78 9.40
C VAL A 160 -14.76 -4.08 8.77
N GLY A 161 -14.88 -5.19 8.05
CA GLY A 161 -16.14 -5.58 7.43
C GLY A 161 -17.25 -5.86 8.46
N LYS A 162 -16.90 -6.50 9.59
CA LYS A 162 -17.85 -6.75 10.69
C LYS A 162 -18.28 -5.43 11.35
N TRP A 163 -17.31 -4.58 11.70
CA TRP A 163 -17.57 -3.29 12.34
C TRP A 163 -18.49 -2.41 11.48
N LEU A 164 -18.24 -2.33 10.16
CA LEU A 164 -19.08 -1.56 9.24
C LEU A 164 -20.54 -2.03 9.26
N ARG A 165 -20.78 -3.34 9.23
CA ARG A 165 -22.15 -3.89 9.31
C ARG A 165 -22.84 -3.58 10.64
N ASP A 166 -22.12 -3.78 11.74
CA ASP A 166 -22.69 -3.63 13.09
C ASP A 166 -22.96 -2.15 13.47
N ASN A 167 -22.33 -1.20 12.77
CA ASN A 167 -22.44 0.23 13.04
C ASN A 167 -23.20 1.01 11.93
N GLY A 168 -24.06 0.32 11.17
CA GLY A 168 -24.93 0.94 10.17
C GLY A 168 -24.19 1.52 8.96
N ALA A 169 -23.00 1.03 8.65
CA ALA A 169 -22.18 1.43 7.49
C ALA A 169 -22.14 0.32 6.42
N THR A 170 -23.20 -0.48 6.31
CA THR A 170 -23.31 -1.54 5.30
C THR A 170 -23.25 -0.97 3.88
N ASP A 171 -23.87 0.18 3.62
CA ASP A 171 -23.85 0.81 2.30
C ASP A 171 -22.42 1.22 1.90
N THR A 172 -21.63 1.75 2.83
CA THR A 172 -20.20 2.03 2.65
C THR A 172 -19.43 0.76 2.26
N LEU A 173 -19.67 -0.35 2.96
CA LEU A 173 -19.03 -1.63 2.65
C LEU A 173 -19.43 -2.16 1.27
N LEU A 174 -20.72 -2.08 0.92
CA LEU A 174 -21.22 -2.49 -0.39
C LEU A 174 -20.64 -1.62 -1.51
N ALA A 175 -20.55 -0.31 -1.30
CA ALA A 175 -19.93 0.61 -2.24
C ALA A 175 -18.45 0.27 -2.48
N LEU A 176 -17.69 0.01 -1.41
CA LEU A 176 -16.30 -0.46 -1.53
C LEU A 176 -16.22 -1.72 -2.40
N TYR A 177 -17.07 -2.72 -2.15
CA TYR A 177 -17.01 -3.97 -2.90
C TYR A 177 -17.51 -3.87 -4.35
N ARG A 178 -18.36 -2.90 -4.65
CA ARG A 178 -18.80 -2.58 -6.02
C ARG A 178 -17.81 -1.71 -6.79
N SER A 179 -16.88 -1.07 -6.10
CA SER A 179 -15.84 -0.23 -6.70
C SER A 179 -14.70 -1.04 -7.30
N ALA A 180 -13.75 -0.36 -7.96
CA ALA A 180 -12.52 -0.96 -8.47
C ALA A 180 -11.65 -1.63 -7.39
N TYR A 181 -11.91 -1.39 -6.09
CA TYR A 181 -11.21 -2.06 -4.99
C TYR A 181 -11.17 -3.59 -5.18
N THR A 182 -12.30 -4.23 -5.49
CA THR A 182 -12.34 -5.69 -5.66
C THR A 182 -11.59 -6.18 -6.89
N VAL A 183 -11.41 -5.31 -7.89
CA VAL A 183 -10.64 -5.60 -9.09
C VAL A 183 -9.13 -5.46 -8.84
N GLU A 184 -8.71 -4.44 -8.09
CA GLU A 184 -7.30 -4.11 -7.88
C GLU A 184 -6.64 -4.93 -6.75
N VAL A 185 -7.41 -5.36 -5.75
CA VAL A 185 -6.92 -6.15 -4.61
C VAL A 185 -6.08 -7.37 -5.04
N PRO A 186 -6.52 -8.23 -5.98
CA PRO A 186 -5.72 -9.36 -6.46
C PRO A 186 -4.35 -8.94 -7.04
N PHE A 187 -4.29 -7.85 -7.82
CA PHE A 187 -3.03 -7.35 -8.37
C PHE A 187 -2.11 -6.86 -7.26
N GLY A 188 -2.65 -6.13 -6.27
CA GLY A 188 -1.90 -5.68 -5.10
C GLY A 188 -1.26 -6.83 -4.33
N PHE A 189 -2.01 -7.92 -4.10
CA PHE A 189 -1.49 -9.11 -3.43
C PHE A 189 -0.32 -9.77 -4.17
N VAL A 190 -0.48 -10.02 -5.48
CA VAL A 190 0.58 -10.64 -6.29
C VAL A 190 1.80 -9.73 -6.36
N ALA A 191 1.58 -8.42 -6.55
CA ALA A 191 2.65 -7.44 -6.63
C ALA A 191 3.46 -7.35 -5.31
N GLN A 192 2.80 -7.42 -4.15
CA GLN A 192 3.50 -7.47 -2.87
C GLN A 192 4.29 -8.76 -2.67
N GLN A 193 3.82 -9.90 -3.17
CA GLN A 193 4.60 -11.15 -3.15
C GLN A 193 5.84 -11.04 -4.06
N MET A 194 5.66 -10.50 -5.26
CA MET A 194 6.75 -10.30 -6.25
C MET A 194 7.84 -9.32 -5.79
N SER A 195 7.46 -8.29 -5.03
CA SER A 195 8.39 -7.25 -4.61
C SER A 195 9.32 -7.69 -3.45
N GLY A 196 9.11 -8.89 -2.90
CA GLY A 196 9.93 -9.47 -1.83
C GLY A 196 10.02 -8.58 -0.60
N ASN A 197 11.13 -8.66 0.15
CA ASN A 197 11.29 -7.90 1.40
C ASN A 197 11.50 -6.40 1.14
N ALA A 198 12.16 -6.05 0.03
CA ALA A 198 12.44 -4.66 -0.33
C ALA A 198 11.17 -3.85 -0.58
N GLN A 199 10.11 -4.49 -1.10
CA GLN A 199 8.85 -3.84 -1.42
C GLN A 199 9.04 -2.61 -2.32
N LEU A 200 9.95 -2.74 -3.28
CA LEU A 200 10.25 -1.76 -4.32
C LEU A 200 9.88 -2.32 -5.68
N VAL A 201 9.45 -1.45 -6.59
CA VAL A 201 9.10 -1.81 -7.96
C VAL A 201 9.82 -0.94 -8.97
N THR A 202 9.92 -1.45 -10.19
CA THR A 202 10.47 -0.73 -11.33
C THR A 202 9.36 -0.14 -12.20
N ASN A 203 9.58 1.09 -12.64
CA ASN A 203 8.83 1.74 -13.71
C ASN A 203 9.77 1.98 -14.89
N THR A 204 9.43 1.44 -16.07
CA THR A 204 10.21 1.57 -17.30
C THR A 204 9.37 2.26 -18.37
N LYS A 205 9.73 3.49 -18.73
CA LYS A 205 9.02 4.29 -19.74
C LYS A 205 10.01 5.06 -20.61
N GLY A 206 9.83 5.01 -21.93
CA GLY A 206 10.70 5.71 -22.88
C GLY A 206 12.18 5.30 -22.77
N GLY A 207 12.45 4.02 -22.48
CA GLY A 207 13.82 3.50 -22.28
C GLY A 207 14.45 3.82 -20.92
N VAL A 208 13.78 4.59 -20.06
CA VAL A 208 14.29 4.95 -18.73
C VAL A 208 13.64 4.05 -17.68
N THR A 209 14.47 3.39 -16.87
CA THR A 209 14.00 2.58 -15.73
C THR A 209 14.29 3.30 -14.42
N THR A 210 13.27 3.45 -13.58
CA THR A 210 13.36 4.03 -12.23
C THR A 210 12.77 3.10 -11.18
N THR A 211 13.23 3.21 -9.93
CA THR A 211 12.68 2.45 -8.80
C THR A 211 11.83 3.35 -7.92
N VAL A 212 10.70 2.83 -7.44
CA VAL A 212 9.79 3.51 -6.50
C VAL A 212 9.28 2.50 -5.47
N GLY A 213 8.81 2.98 -4.32
CA GLY A 213 8.16 2.12 -3.34
C GLY A 213 6.88 1.49 -3.88
N MET A 214 6.65 0.22 -3.57
CA MET A 214 5.52 -0.57 -4.08
C MET A 214 4.15 0.07 -3.79
N SER A 215 4.03 0.87 -2.73
CA SER A 215 2.79 1.60 -2.42
C SER A 215 2.38 2.64 -3.47
N MET A 216 3.29 3.04 -4.37
CA MET A 216 3.00 3.94 -5.49
C MET A 216 2.63 3.20 -6.78
N ALA A 217 2.75 1.87 -6.81
CA ALA A 217 2.26 1.09 -7.93
C ALA A 217 0.73 1.21 -8.01
N PRO A 218 0.14 1.39 -9.21
CA PRO A 218 -1.29 1.58 -9.40
C PRO A 218 -2.24 0.73 -8.55
N PRO A 219 -2.14 -0.61 -8.52
CA PRO A 219 -3.10 -1.44 -7.79
C PRO A 219 -3.09 -1.15 -6.29
N LEU A 220 -1.89 -1.07 -5.70
CA LEU A 220 -1.76 -0.87 -4.26
C LEU A 220 -2.11 0.58 -3.87
N TRP A 221 -1.76 1.56 -4.71
CA TRP A 221 -2.17 2.94 -4.47
C TRP A 221 -3.69 3.10 -4.51
N LEU A 222 -4.37 2.51 -5.51
CA LEU A 222 -5.83 2.58 -5.65
C LEU A 222 -6.57 1.83 -4.53
N VAL A 223 -6.07 0.68 -4.09
CA VAL A 223 -6.60 -0.03 -2.93
C VAL A 223 -6.54 0.84 -1.68
N ASN A 224 -5.38 1.44 -1.41
CA ASN A 224 -5.20 2.35 -0.28
C ASN A 224 -6.10 3.58 -0.40
N PHE A 225 -6.18 4.16 -1.60
CA PHE A 225 -7.05 5.30 -1.90
C PHE A 225 -8.52 4.98 -1.60
N ALA A 226 -9.04 3.87 -2.11
CA ALA A 226 -10.43 3.46 -1.90
C ALA A 226 -10.75 3.30 -0.40
N LEU A 227 -9.86 2.62 0.34
CA LEU A 227 -10.00 2.43 1.79
C LEU A 227 -9.99 3.76 2.55
N LEU A 228 -9.07 4.68 2.23
CA LEU A 228 -9.02 6.00 2.84
C LEU A 228 -10.28 6.82 2.50
N TYR A 229 -10.74 6.74 1.25
CA TYR A 229 -11.85 7.53 0.76
C TYR A 229 -13.16 7.15 1.44
N ILE A 230 -13.44 5.85 1.59
CA ILE A 230 -14.63 5.38 2.31
C ILE A 230 -14.58 5.69 3.80
N VAL A 231 -13.39 5.81 4.39
CA VAL A 231 -13.24 6.22 5.80
C VAL A 231 -13.52 7.70 5.94
N LYS A 232 -12.91 8.55 5.10
CA LYS A 232 -13.16 9.99 5.02
C LYS A 232 -12.52 10.54 3.74
N PRO A 233 -13.27 11.18 2.81
CA PRO A 233 -12.72 11.67 1.54
C PRO A 233 -11.51 12.59 1.68
N SER A 234 -11.48 13.40 2.75
CA SER A 234 -10.35 14.30 3.04
C SER A 234 -9.04 13.59 3.39
N LEU A 235 -9.09 12.31 3.80
CA LEU A 235 -7.89 11.49 4.02
C LEU A 235 -7.29 11.04 2.69
N ALA A 236 -8.12 10.56 1.76
CA ALA A 236 -7.69 10.22 0.41
C ALA A 236 -7.15 11.46 -0.33
N ALA A 237 -7.77 12.63 -0.12
CA ALA A 237 -7.26 13.92 -0.62
C ALA A 237 -5.88 14.31 -0.07
N ALA A 238 -5.45 13.72 1.04
CA ALA A 238 -4.14 13.97 1.64
C ALA A 238 -3.06 12.96 1.20
N MET A 239 -3.40 12.00 0.34
CA MET A 239 -2.40 11.11 -0.26
C MET A 239 -1.48 11.88 -1.22
N PRO A 240 -0.25 11.39 -1.48
CA PRO A 240 0.64 11.98 -2.48
C PRO A 240 -0.01 12.04 -3.86
N ALA A 241 0.00 13.23 -4.47
CA ALA A 241 -0.55 13.48 -5.80
C ALA A 241 0.32 12.92 -6.93
N TYR A 242 1.61 12.75 -6.65
CA TYR A 242 2.63 12.33 -7.61
C TYR A 242 3.61 11.37 -6.94
N TRP A 243 4.21 10.48 -7.73
CA TRP A 243 5.34 9.68 -7.29
C TRP A 243 6.67 10.20 -7.81
N ALA A 244 7.74 9.90 -7.07
CA ALA A 244 9.11 10.26 -7.33
C ALA A 244 10.00 9.00 -7.39
N PRO A 245 10.98 8.94 -8.30
CA PRO A 245 12.03 7.91 -8.23
C PRO A 245 12.76 7.97 -6.89
N ILE A 246 12.94 6.83 -6.24
CA ILE A 246 13.85 6.70 -5.08
C ILE A 246 15.29 6.94 -5.57
N PRO A 247 16.10 7.74 -4.86
CA PRO A 247 17.51 7.90 -5.18
C PRO A 247 18.22 6.54 -5.32
N PRO A 248 19.03 6.29 -6.37
CA PRO A 248 19.56 4.96 -6.67
C PRO A 248 20.36 4.32 -5.52
N ALA A 249 21.13 5.11 -4.77
CA ALA A 249 21.89 4.65 -3.61
C ALA A 249 20.95 4.09 -2.51
N VAL A 250 19.84 4.78 -2.26
CA VAL A 250 18.84 4.39 -1.26
C VAL A 250 18.09 3.14 -1.72
N ALA A 251 17.66 3.09 -2.98
CA ALA A 251 16.98 1.93 -3.54
C ALA A 251 17.85 0.67 -3.48
N SER A 252 19.14 0.81 -3.77
CA SER A 252 20.11 -0.30 -3.69
C SER A 252 20.31 -0.79 -2.26
N ALA A 253 20.40 0.14 -1.30
CA ALA A 253 20.53 -0.19 0.11
C ALA A 253 19.30 -0.93 0.66
N ILE A 254 18.09 -0.47 0.30
CA ILE A 254 16.84 -1.15 0.68
C ILE A 254 16.78 -2.56 0.08
N LYS A 255 17.17 -2.73 -1.19
CA LYS A 255 17.20 -4.06 -1.84
C LYS A 255 18.20 -5.02 -1.21
N ALA A 256 19.36 -4.51 -0.77
CA ALA A 256 20.38 -5.31 -0.11
C ALA A 256 20.02 -5.67 1.34
N SER A 257 19.08 -4.94 1.96
CA SER A 257 18.65 -5.19 3.33
C SER A 257 17.78 -6.46 3.41
N PRO A 258 18.10 -7.42 4.31
CA PRO A 258 17.29 -8.61 4.51
C PRO A 258 15.84 -8.32 4.88
N THR A 259 15.58 -7.18 5.55
CA THR A 259 14.24 -6.76 5.98
C THR A 259 13.62 -5.71 5.08
N GLY A 260 14.33 -5.22 4.05
CA GLY A 260 13.88 -4.08 3.26
C GLY A 260 13.87 -2.75 4.02
N GLN A 261 14.60 -2.67 5.13
CA GLN A 261 14.70 -1.49 5.99
C GLN A 261 16.15 -1.01 6.08
N VAL A 262 16.35 0.30 6.12
CA VAL A 262 17.67 0.90 6.31
C VAL A 262 17.62 2.07 7.30
N PRO A 263 18.68 2.40 8.05
CA PRO A 263 18.67 3.56 8.94
C PRO A 263 18.49 4.87 8.16
N TYR A 264 17.40 5.61 8.40
CA TYR A 264 17.07 6.82 7.62
C TYR A 264 18.18 7.88 7.69
N ARG A 265 18.75 8.09 8.88
CA ARG A 265 19.84 9.05 9.12
C ARG A 265 21.06 8.87 8.21
N ALA A 266 21.31 7.65 7.73
CA ALA A 266 22.44 7.36 6.84
C ALA A 266 22.17 7.78 5.38
N TYR A 267 20.90 8.03 5.05
CA TYR A 267 20.43 8.28 3.68
C TYR A 267 19.65 9.59 3.53
N ALA A 268 19.40 10.33 4.61
CA ALA A 268 18.55 11.52 4.62
C ALA A 268 18.99 12.57 3.58
N SER A 269 20.31 12.78 3.42
CA SER A 269 20.88 13.73 2.45
C SER A 269 20.60 13.41 0.98
N HIS A 270 20.07 12.22 0.66
CA HIS A 270 19.64 11.89 -0.70
C HIS A 270 18.24 12.40 -1.05
N PHE A 271 17.49 12.89 -0.07
CA PHE A 271 16.12 13.40 -0.23
C PHE A 271 16.03 14.94 -0.11
N GLU A 272 17.17 15.62 0.02
CA GLU A 272 17.31 17.08 0.11
C GLU A 272 17.47 17.73 -1.28
#